data_AF-A0A7W0M9K5-F1
#
_entry.id   AF-A0A7W0M9K5-F1
#
_cell.length_a   1.000
_cell.length_b   1.000
_cell.length_c   1.000
_cell.angle_alpha   90.00
_cell.angle_beta   90.00
_cell.angle_gamma   90.00
#
_symmetry.space_group_name_H-M   'P 1'
#
loop_
_entity.id
_entity.type
_entity.pdbx_description
1 polymer ?
#
loop_
_entity_poly.entity_id
_entity_poly.type
_entity_poly.pdbx_seq_one_letter_code
_entity_poly.pdbx_strand_id
1 'polypeptide(L)'
;MGAASRRAAKKTVKTRGGVDPASAAGTISGVSEILPRRKSAVKRLTKDSAVSSADAPAKRGRPARKKTRRQSHGSAWHWKQTDGWYYTLPGTKRRVPLLDEDGERIRGLDNKQAAKLALARVKVSGEDQAHSPLTASGDWLVARVCSGYLRYVERGVANGTLSRGHRETSTWILNDLCGYCGALSVSEL
;
A
#
# COMPACT_ATOMS: atom_id res chain seq x y z
N MET A 1 -13.61 -56.04 -19.22
CA MET A 1 -12.30 -56.58 -19.64
C MET A 1 -11.55 -55.38 -20.22
N GLY A 2 -10.61 -54.72 -19.53
CA GLY A 2 -9.21 -55.13 -19.27
C GLY A 2 -8.34 -54.62 -20.45
N ALA A 3 -7.22 -53.89 -20.32
CA ALA A 3 -6.32 -53.49 -19.22
C ALA A 3 -5.84 -52.02 -19.48
N ALA A 4 -5.50 -51.11 -18.55
CA ALA A 4 -4.56 -51.07 -17.41
C ALA A 4 -3.08 -50.75 -17.75
N SER A 5 -2.49 -49.81 -16.99
CA SER A 5 -1.05 -49.41 -16.90
C SER A 5 -0.49 -48.54 -18.05
N ARG A 6 0.40 -47.54 -17.87
CA ARG A 6 1.45 -47.26 -16.86
C ARG A 6 1.50 -45.73 -16.57
N ARG A 7 1.68 -45.16 -15.36
CA ARG A 7 2.91 -44.99 -14.52
C ARG A 7 4.19 -44.58 -15.29
N ALA A 8 5.14 -43.76 -14.80
CA ALA A 8 5.22 -42.69 -13.76
C ALA A 8 6.69 -42.17 -13.70
N ALA A 9 6.95 -40.87 -13.43
CA ALA A 9 8.20 -40.27 -12.88
C ALA A 9 8.06 -38.73 -12.92
N LYS A 10 8.30 -37.86 -11.92
CA LYS A 10 9.29 -37.77 -10.82
C LYS A 10 10.76 -37.71 -11.27
N LYS A 11 11.32 -36.50 -11.35
CA LYS A 11 12.75 -36.23 -11.13
C LYS A 11 12.94 -35.06 -10.15
N THR A 12 13.78 -35.29 -9.15
CA THR A 12 14.16 -34.39 -8.05
C THR A 12 15.69 -34.38 -7.88
N VAL A 13 16.29 -33.22 -7.54
CA VAL A 13 17.71 -33.00 -7.14
C VAL A 13 17.73 -31.73 -6.24
N LYS A 14 18.38 -31.58 -5.08
CA LYS A 14 19.08 -32.49 -4.12
C LYS A 14 20.32 -33.22 -4.66
N THR A 15 21.58 -32.90 -4.33
CA THR A 15 22.24 -31.95 -3.36
C THR A 15 23.43 -31.21 -4.06
N ARG A 16 24.38 -30.46 -3.47
CA ARG A 16 24.85 -30.16 -2.08
C ARG A 16 25.59 -28.79 -2.08
N GLY A 17 25.62 -28.06 -0.96
CA GLY A 17 26.58 -26.95 -0.77
C GLY A 17 26.47 -26.27 0.60
N GLY A 18 27.08 -26.84 1.64
CA GLY A 18 27.15 -26.25 2.97
C GLY A 18 28.56 -26.33 3.55
N VAL A 19 28.96 -25.31 4.31
CA VAL A 19 30.08 -25.35 5.26
C VAL A 19 29.67 -24.53 6.50
N ASP A 20 30.04 -25.04 7.67
CA ASP A 20 29.54 -24.66 8.99
C ASP A 20 30.48 -23.68 9.75
N PRO A 21 30.13 -23.18 10.96
CA PRO A 21 30.65 -21.91 11.49
C PRO A 21 31.76 -22.03 12.55
N ALA A 22 32.44 -20.90 12.80
CA ALA A 22 33.15 -20.57 14.04
C ALA A 22 32.75 -19.13 14.45
N SER A 23 32.33 -18.78 15.67
CA SER A 23 32.67 -19.22 17.04
C SER A 23 33.94 -18.56 17.62
N ALA A 24 33.75 -17.34 18.16
CA ALA A 24 34.46 -16.72 19.28
C ALA A 24 33.63 -15.47 19.67
N ALA A 25 33.05 -15.27 20.86
CA ALA A 25 33.45 -15.54 22.24
C ALA A 25 34.59 -14.64 22.74
N GLY A 26 34.19 -13.54 23.41
CA GLY A 26 35.02 -12.79 24.34
C GLY A 26 34.48 -11.38 24.59
N THR A 27 34.70 -10.68 25.70
CA THR A 27 35.16 -11.01 27.08
C THR A 27 35.35 -9.64 27.75
N ILE A 28 34.46 -9.30 28.70
CA ILE A 28 34.56 -8.38 29.88
C ILE A 28 35.36 -7.05 29.88
N SER A 29 34.96 -6.22 30.86
CA SER A 29 35.60 -4.98 31.37
C SER A 29 35.45 -3.72 30.51
N GLY A 30 35.23 -2.53 31.08
CA GLY A 30 35.17 -2.13 32.49
C GLY A 30 35.95 -0.82 32.72
N VAL A 31 35.66 -0.08 33.80
CA VAL A 31 36.29 1.23 34.16
C VAL A 31 35.86 2.37 33.20
N SER A 32 35.56 3.61 33.59
CA SER A 32 35.59 4.38 34.86
C SER A 32 34.36 5.32 34.87
N GLU A 33 33.62 5.53 35.96
CA GLU A 33 33.95 6.37 37.12
C GLU A 33 34.39 7.81 36.79
N ILE A 34 33.50 8.80 36.98
CA ILE A 34 33.77 10.16 37.50
C ILE A 34 32.54 10.56 38.34
N LEU A 35 32.76 10.80 39.63
CA LEU A 35 31.77 11.34 40.59
C LEU A 35 31.92 12.89 40.72
N PRO A 36 31.51 13.61 41.79
CA PRO A 36 30.31 14.44 41.72
C PRO A 36 30.51 15.90 42.17
N ARG A 37 29.49 16.75 41.98
CA ARG A 37 29.32 18.05 42.66
C ARG A 37 27.83 18.22 43.00
N ARG A 38 27.36 18.29 44.26
CA ARG A 38 27.57 19.32 45.33
C ARG A 38 27.44 20.75 44.75
N LYS A 39 26.63 21.72 45.21
CA LYS A 39 25.72 21.94 46.37
C LYS A 39 24.58 22.88 45.86
N SER A 40 23.57 23.37 46.61
CA SER A 40 22.64 22.82 47.63
C SER A 40 21.84 24.00 48.24
N ALA A 41 20.55 23.80 48.60
CA ALA A 41 19.63 24.80 49.22
C ALA A 41 19.19 25.94 48.24
N VAL A 42 18.03 26.61 48.39
CA VAL A 42 17.32 27.05 49.61
C VAL A 42 15.79 27.02 49.40
N LYS A 43 15.03 26.57 50.41
CA LYS A 43 13.58 26.86 50.52
C LYS A 43 13.40 28.33 50.90
N ARG A 44 12.55 29.08 50.19
CA ARG A 44 11.80 30.19 50.81
C ARG A 44 10.31 29.99 50.55
N LEU A 45 9.62 29.74 51.65
CA LEU A 45 8.18 29.75 51.76
C LEU A 45 7.79 31.19 52.12
N THR A 46 7.01 31.86 51.29
CA THR A 46 6.29 33.09 51.66
C THR A 46 4.83 32.88 51.31
N LYS A 47 4.00 32.97 52.34
CA LYS A 47 2.56 32.75 52.34
C LYS A 47 1.88 34.10 52.62
N ASP A 48 0.60 34.21 52.26
CA ASP A 48 -0.32 35.31 52.61
C ASP A 48 -0.02 36.66 51.88
N SER A 49 -1.01 37.44 51.40
CA SER A 49 -2.47 37.26 51.41
C SER A 49 -3.20 38.07 50.32
N ALA A 50 -4.49 37.77 50.16
CA ALA A 50 -5.47 38.15 49.14
C ALA A 50 -5.60 39.63 48.70
N VAL A 51 -6.07 39.82 47.44
CA VAL A 51 -7.18 40.75 47.11
C VAL A 51 -8.11 40.10 46.06
N SER A 52 -9.40 40.40 46.18
CA SER A 52 -10.54 39.93 45.36
C SER A 52 -10.48 40.29 43.86
N SER A 53 -11.00 39.42 42.99
CA SER A 53 -12.04 39.74 41.99
C SER A 53 -12.42 38.53 41.13
N ALA A 54 -13.63 38.58 40.54
CA ALA A 54 -14.20 37.49 39.75
C ALA A 54 -13.47 37.27 38.41
N ASP A 55 -13.14 36.01 38.11
CA ASP A 55 -13.57 35.37 36.87
C ASP A 55 -13.40 33.85 36.97
N ALA A 56 -14.37 33.07 36.49
CA ALA A 56 -14.26 31.61 36.52
C ALA A 56 -13.46 31.15 35.30
N PRO A 57 -12.24 30.59 35.44
CA PRO A 57 -11.49 30.13 34.29
C PRO A 57 -12.18 28.92 33.69
N ALA A 58 -12.94 29.14 32.61
CA ALA A 58 -13.49 28.10 31.76
C ALA A 58 -12.40 27.06 31.51
N LYS A 59 -12.63 25.80 31.90
CA LYS A 59 -11.64 24.72 31.83
C LYS A 59 -11.28 24.51 30.36
N ARG A 60 -10.22 25.19 29.90
CA ARG A 60 -9.70 25.09 28.53
C ARG A 60 -9.35 23.64 28.29
N GLY A 61 -10.21 22.94 27.54
CA GLY A 61 -10.07 21.52 27.29
C GLY A 61 -8.68 21.27 26.75
N ARG A 62 -7.92 20.41 27.45
CA ARG A 62 -6.55 20.05 27.08
C ARG A 62 -6.56 19.70 25.58
N PRO A 63 -5.79 20.38 24.71
CA PRO A 63 -5.92 20.24 23.27
C PRO A 63 -5.79 18.76 22.91
N ALA A 64 -6.85 18.20 22.34
CA ALA A 64 -6.94 16.77 22.10
C ALA A 64 -5.73 16.34 21.27
N ARG A 65 -4.86 15.50 21.85
CA ARG A 65 -3.65 15.01 21.20
C ARG A 65 -4.05 14.47 19.83
N LYS A 66 -3.66 15.17 18.76
CA LYS A 66 -4.05 14.86 17.38
C LYS A 66 -3.88 13.36 17.18
N LYS A 67 -4.98 12.67 16.89
CA LYS A 67 -5.05 11.20 16.91
C LYS A 67 -4.34 10.72 15.64
N THR A 68 -3.01 10.65 15.69
CA THR A 68 -2.15 10.27 14.56
C THR A 68 -2.64 8.94 14.03
N ARG A 69 -3.37 8.97 12.90
CA ARG A 69 -3.92 7.77 12.30
C ARG A 69 -2.72 6.90 11.92
N ARG A 70 -2.64 5.70 12.49
CA ARG A 70 -1.36 5.01 12.66
C ARG A 70 -0.62 4.71 11.37
N GLN A 71 -1.30 4.68 10.22
CA GLN A 71 -0.74 4.83 8.87
C GLN A 71 -1.77 5.45 7.89
N SER A 72 -1.30 5.93 6.74
CA SER A 72 -2.09 6.11 5.51
C SER A 72 -2.56 4.75 4.96
N HIS A 73 -3.77 4.68 4.39
CA HIS A 73 -4.16 3.52 3.58
C HIS A 73 -3.31 3.51 2.29
N GLY A 74 -3.03 2.33 1.72
CA GLY A 74 -2.23 2.22 0.50
C GLY A 74 -0.71 2.35 0.68
N SER A 75 -0.19 2.22 1.92
CA SER A 75 1.24 2.12 2.25
C SER A 75 1.61 0.69 2.66
N ALA A 76 2.77 0.20 2.21
CA ALA A 76 3.33 -1.08 2.65
C ALA A 76 3.78 -0.99 4.11
N TRP A 77 3.44 -1.99 4.93
CA TRP A 77 3.80 -2.06 6.34
C TRP A 77 4.35 -3.43 6.71
N HIS A 78 5.38 -3.44 7.56
CA HIS A 78 6.03 -4.65 8.06
C HIS A 78 5.33 -5.17 9.31
N TRP A 79 5.12 -6.49 9.39
CA TRP A 79 4.59 -7.15 10.58
C TRP A 79 5.68 -7.98 11.25
N LYS A 80 6.27 -7.42 12.32
CA LYS A 80 7.37 -8.02 13.09
C LYS A 80 7.15 -9.48 13.56
N GLN A 81 5.92 -9.97 13.68
CA GLN A 81 5.63 -11.34 14.16
C GLN A 81 5.81 -12.41 13.06
N THR A 82 5.43 -12.10 11.83
CA THR A 82 5.61 -12.99 10.66
C THR A 82 6.81 -12.57 9.81
N ASP A 83 7.49 -11.50 10.22
CA ASP A 83 8.53 -10.77 9.50
C ASP A 83 8.16 -10.34 8.07
N GLY A 84 6.87 -10.40 7.73
CA GLY A 84 6.37 -10.20 6.38
C GLY A 84 5.93 -8.77 6.10
N TRP A 85 6.01 -8.38 4.83
CA TRP A 85 5.43 -7.14 4.33
C TRP A 85 3.98 -7.35 3.87
N TYR A 86 3.13 -6.39 4.21
CA TYR A 86 1.70 -6.42 3.88
C TYR A 86 1.25 -5.05 3.36
N TYR A 87 0.14 -5.06 2.64
CA TYR A 87 -0.63 -3.84 2.37
C TYR A 87 -2.12 -4.07 2.65
N THR A 88 -2.88 -2.97 2.65
CA THR A 88 -4.33 -2.97 2.84
C THR A 88 -4.94 -2.26 1.65
N LEU A 89 -5.79 -2.97 0.89
CA LEU A 89 -6.52 -2.39 -0.26
C LEU A 89 -7.37 -1.20 0.21
N PRO A 90 -7.46 -0.11 -0.57
CA PRO A 90 -8.43 0.95 -0.31
C PRO A 90 -9.85 0.38 -0.24
N GLY A 91 -10.71 0.99 0.58
CA GLY A 91 -12.09 0.52 0.80
C GLY A 91 -12.24 -0.77 1.63
N THR A 92 -11.20 -1.57 1.85
CA THR A 92 -11.30 -2.82 2.63
C THR A 92 -10.52 -2.78 3.95
N LYS A 93 -10.85 -3.73 4.85
CA LYS A 93 -10.07 -4.01 6.07
C LYS A 93 -9.14 -5.24 5.91
N ARG A 94 -9.05 -5.81 4.70
CA ARG A 94 -8.27 -7.03 4.43
C ARG A 94 -6.78 -6.68 4.28
N ARG A 95 -5.93 -7.58 4.78
CA ARG A 95 -4.46 -7.49 4.70
C ARG A 95 -3.99 -8.49 3.66
N VAL A 96 -3.25 -8.03 2.66
CA VAL A 96 -2.69 -8.89 1.60
C VAL A 96 -1.16 -8.90 1.75
N PRO A 97 -0.51 -10.07 1.75
CA PRO A 97 0.95 -10.15 1.78
C PRO A 97 1.53 -9.60 0.48
N LEU A 98 2.64 -8.87 0.57
CA LEU A 98 3.41 -8.43 -0.59
C LEU A 98 4.32 -9.57 -1.05
N LEU A 99 4.26 -9.85 -2.36
CA LEU A 99 5.02 -10.90 -3.02
C LEU A 99 6.08 -10.27 -3.91
N ASP A 100 7.22 -10.95 -4.04
CA ASP A 100 8.31 -10.55 -4.94
C ASP A 100 8.08 -11.05 -6.38
N GLU A 101 9.06 -10.82 -7.26
CA GLU A 101 9.07 -11.29 -8.65
C GLU A 101 8.88 -12.81 -8.77
N ASP A 102 9.51 -13.57 -7.88
CA ASP A 102 9.42 -15.03 -7.82
C ASP A 102 8.08 -15.54 -7.23
N GLY A 103 7.16 -14.64 -6.86
CA GLY A 103 5.91 -14.96 -6.17
C GLY A 103 6.06 -15.26 -4.68
N GLU A 104 7.29 -15.24 -4.16
CA GLU A 104 7.59 -15.49 -2.76
C GLU A 104 7.26 -14.29 -1.85
N ARG A 105 6.99 -14.57 -0.56
CA ARG A 105 6.65 -13.50 0.39
C ARG A 105 7.88 -12.70 0.78
N ILE A 106 7.81 -11.37 0.61
CA ILE A 106 8.88 -10.47 1.02
C ILE A 106 8.96 -10.44 2.55
N ARG A 107 10.10 -10.88 3.09
CA ARG A 107 10.43 -10.91 4.53
C ARG A 107 11.61 -9.98 4.85
N GLY A 108 11.84 -9.69 6.12
CA GLY A 108 12.96 -8.88 6.60
C GLY A 108 12.69 -7.37 6.49
N LEU A 109 13.16 -6.61 7.47
CA LEU A 109 12.99 -5.15 7.49
C LEU A 109 13.77 -4.46 6.36
N ASP A 110 14.89 -5.03 5.95
CA ASP A 110 15.81 -4.47 4.95
C ASP A 110 15.20 -4.48 3.53
N ASN A 111 14.31 -5.45 3.26
CA ASN A 111 13.59 -5.58 1.98
C ASN A 111 12.44 -4.56 1.79
N LYS A 112 12.53 -3.41 2.47
CA LYS A 112 11.61 -2.27 2.34
C LYS A 112 11.49 -1.74 0.91
N GLN A 113 12.56 -1.81 0.10
CA GLN A 113 12.51 -1.35 -1.29
C GLN A 113 11.78 -2.36 -2.18
N ALA A 114 12.06 -3.66 -2.04
CA ALA A 114 11.30 -4.73 -2.71
C ALA A 114 9.80 -4.63 -2.37
N ALA A 115 9.45 -4.41 -1.10
CA ALA A 115 8.06 -4.21 -0.67
C ALA A 115 7.38 -2.99 -1.31
N LYS A 116 8.11 -1.90 -1.60
CA LYS A 116 7.57 -0.77 -2.38
C LYS A 116 7.39 -1.11 -3.85
N LEU A 117 8.33 -1.83 -4.46
CA LEU A 117 8.24 -2.25 -5.86
C LEU A 117 7.07 -3.23 -6.07
N ALA A 118 6.91 -4.21 -5.18
CA ALA A 118 5.73 -5.09 -5.14
C ALA A 118 4.42 -4.30 -5.01
N LEU A 119 4.36 -3.31 -4.11
CA LEU A 119 3.19 -2.43 -3.97
C LEU A 119 2.93 -1.61 -5.24
N ALA A 120 3.97 -1.14 -5.92
CA ALA A 120 3.84 -0.42 -7.19
C ALA A 120 3.32 -1.34 -8.30
N ARG A 121 3.83 -2.57 -8.40
CA ARG A 121 3.32 -3.61 -9.32
C ARG A 121 1.84 -3.86 -9.11
N VAL A 122 1.41 -4.14 -7.87
CA VAL A 122 -0.01 -4.33 -7.53
C VAL A 122 -0.89 -3.14 -7.99
N LYS A 123 -0.42 -1.90 -7.77
CA LYS A 123 -1.13 -0.70 -8.22
C LYS A 123 -1.21 -0.56 -9.74
N VAL A 124 -0.16 -0.95 -10.47
CA VAL A 124 -0.11 -0.92 -11.94
C VAL A 124 -0.90 -2.07 -12.56
N SER A 125 -0.94 -3.24 -11.92
CA SER A 125 -1.72 -4.42 -12.36
C SER A 125 -3.24 -4.25 -12.22
N GLY A 126 -3.71 -3.12 -11.68
CA GLY A 126 -5.02 -2.57 -12.06
C GLY A 126 -6.24 -2.98 -11.23
N GLU A 127 -6.13 -3.81 -10.20
CA GLU A 127 -7.26 -4.03 -9.26
C GLU A 127 -7.63 -2.75 -8.48
N ASP A 128 -6.65 -1.87 -8.21
CA ASP A 128 -6.86 -0.57 -7.58
C ASP A 128 -7.30 0.54 -8.57
N GLN A 129 -7.28 0.28 -9.89
CA GLN A 129 -7.52 1.32 -10.92
C GLN A 129 -8.99 1.49 -11.32
N ALA A 130 -9.92 1.04 -10.46
CA ALA A 130 -11.36 1.27 -10.63
C ALA A 130 -11.77 2.74 -10.38
N HIS A 131 -11.00 3.50 -9.60
CA HIS A 131 -11.38 4.85 -9.17
C HIS A 131 -10.19 5.83 -9.16
N SER A 132 -9.84 6.35 -10.33
CA SER A 132 -9.16 7.66 -10.39
C SER A 132 -10.21 8.75 -10.05
N PRO A 133 -10.04 9.54 -8.98
CA PRO A 133 -11.06 10.49 -8.52
C PRO A 133 -11.01 11.82 -9.28
N LEU A 134 -10.80 11.79 -10.60
CA LEU A 134 -10.81 12.99 -11.44
C LEU A 134 -12.22 13.51 -11.75
N THR A 135 -13.26 12.69 -11.52
CA THR A 135 -14.64 13.15 -11.35
C THR A 135 -15.23 12.56 -10.07
N ALA A 136 -15.21 13.36 -8.99
CA ALA A 136 -15.98 13.07 -7.77
C ALA A 136 -17.47 13.44 -7.93
N SER A 137 -17.79 14.26 -8.93
CA SER A 137 -19.11 14.42 -9.54
C SER A 137 -19.46 13.15 -10.32
N GLY A 138 -20.73 12.72 -10.31
CA GLY A 138 -21.19 11.45 -10.91
C GLY A 138 -21.21 11.40 -12.44
N ASP A 139 -20.54 12.34 -13.09
CA ASP A 139 -20.64 12.62 -14.52
C ASP A 139 -19.72 11.71 -15.33
N TRP A 140 -20.28 11.17 -16.41
CA TRP A 140 -19.56 10.29 -17.33
C TRP A 140 -18.82 11.14 -18.35
N LEU A 141 -17.48 11.04 -18.39
CA LEU A 141 -16.68 11.65 -19.45
C LEU A 141 -16.90 10.93 -20.79
N VAL A 142 -16.93 11.68 -21.88
CA VAL A 142 -17.12 11.14 -23.24
C VAL A 142 -16.07 10.07 -23.55
N ALA A 143 -14.78 10.35 -23.31
CA ALA A 143 -13.70 9.38 -23.53
C ALA A 143 -13.86 8.06 -22.72
N ARG A 144 -14.51 8.12 -21.54
CA ARG A 144 -14.82 6.92 -20.74
C ARG A 144 -15.90 6.07 -21.40
N VAL A 145 -16.92 6.70 -22.00
CA VAL A 145 -17.96 5.99 -22.75
C VAL A 145 -17.39 5.40 -24.04
N CYS A 146 -16.59 6.17 -24.80
CA CYS A 146 -15.95 5.70 -26.02
C CYS A 146 -15.03 4.49 -25.78
N SER A 147 -14.18 4.53 -24.75
CA SER A 147 -13.34 3.37 -24.38
C SER A 147 -14.16 2.16 -23.89
N GLY A 148 -15.31 2.39 -23.25
CA GLY A 148 -16.28 1.34 -22.92
C GLY A 148 -16.88 0.67 -24.16
N TYR A 149 -17.27 1.46 -25.17
CA TYR A 149 -17.79 0.97 -26.44
C TYR A 149 -16.75 0.16 -27.22
N LEU A 150 -15.49 0.63 -27.29
CA LEU A 150 -14.42 -0.12 -27.96
C LEU A 150 -14.20 -1.51 -27.32
N ARG A 151 -14.24 -1.63 -26.00
CA ARG A 151 -14.19 -2.93 -25.29
C ARG A 151 -15.38 -3.83 -25.61
N TYR A 152 -16.57 -3.27 -25.80
CA TYR A 152 -17.74 -4.02 -26.28
C TYR A 152 -17.51 -4.52 -27.71
N VAL A 153 -17.01 -3.67 -28.61
CA VAL A 153 -16.73 -4.05 -29.99
C VAL A 153 -15.64 -5.12 -30.09
N GLU A 154 -14.57 -5.02 -29.30
CA GLU A 154 -13.52 -6.06 -29.20
C GLU A 154 -14.09 -7.41 -28.77
N ARG A 155 -14.98 -7.41 -27.77
CA ARG A 155 -15.68 -8.64 -27.34
C ARG A 155 -16.62 -9.17 -28.43
N GLY A 156 -17.30 -8.29 -29.16
CA GLY A 156 -18.14 -8.68 -30.29
C GLY A 156 -17.36 -9.29 -31.46
N VAL A 157 -16.17 -8.76 -31.77
CA VAL A 157 -15.26 -9.36 -32.77
C VAL A 157 -14.73 -10.71 -32.29
N ALA A 158 -14.32 -10.82 -31.02
CA ALA A 158 -13.89 -12.10 -30.44
C ALA A 158 -14.99 -13.18 -30.44
N ASN A 159 -16.25 -12.77 -30.26
CA ASN A 159 -17.43 -13.63 -30.32
C ASN A 159 -17.95 -13.87 -31.77
N GLY A 160 -17.34 -13.25 -32.78
CA GLY A 160 -17.81 -13.33 -34.18
C GLY A 160 -19.12 -12.58 -34.48
N THR A 161 -19.66 -11.81 -33.54
CA THR A 161 -20.91 -11.04 -33.73
C THR A 161 -20.69 -9.69 -34.41
N LEU A 162 -19.44 -9.22 -34.50
CA LEU A 162 -19.06 -7.99 -35.20
C LEU A 162 -17.88 -8.26 -36.14
N SER A 163 -17.85 -7.55 -37.27
CA SER A 163 -16.74 -7.65 -38.21
C SER A 163 -15.50 -6.89 -37.73
N ARG A 164 -14.33 -7.33 -38.19
CA ARG A 164 -13.07 -6.62 -37.93
C ARG A 164 -13.09 -5.17 -38.46
N GLY A 165 -13.70 -4.94 -39.62
CA GLY A 165 -13.88 -3.60 -40.19
C GLY A 165 -14.71 -2.69 -39.28
N HIS A 166 -15.76 -3.21 -38.61
CA HIS A 166 -16.53 -2.44 -37.65
C HIS A 166 -15.67 -1.93 -36.48
N ARG A 167 -14.74 -2.76 -35.98
CA ARG A 167 -13.76 -2.34 -34.96
C ARG A 167 -12.82 -1.26 -35.46
N GLU A 168 -12.25 -1.43 -36.65
CA GLU A 168 -11.27 -0.50 -37.20
C GLU A 168 -11.91 0.87 -37.47
N THR A 169 -13.09 0.92 -38.10
CA THR A 169 -13.87 2.15 -38.30
C THR A 169 -14.31 2.78 -36.97
N SER A 170 -14.85 1.99 -36.02
CA SER A 170 -15.26 2.51 -34.71
C SER A 170 -14.07 3.11 -33.94
N THR A 171 -12.89 2.49 -34.02
CA THR A 171 -11.67 2.98 -33.38
C THR A 171 -11.23 4.32 -33.98
N TRP A 172 -11.26 4.45 -35.31
CA TRP A 172 -10.89 5.71 -35.98
C TRP A 172 -11.86 6.85 -35.63
N ILE A 173 -13.18 6.63 -35.78
CA ILE A 173 -14.19 7.66 -35.48
C ILE A 173 -14.16 8.08 -34.01
N LEU A 174 -14.07 7.12 -33.07
CA LEU A 174 -14.12 7.44 -31.64
C LEU A 174 -12.83 8.11 -31.15
N ASN A 175 -11.68 7.84 -31.77
CA ASN A 175 -10.44 8.55 -31.46
C ASN A 175 -10.51 10.01 -31.95
N ASP A 176 -11.05 10.24 -33.15
CA ASP A 176 -11.26 11.59 -33.69
C ASP A 176 -12.25 12.39 -32.82
N LEU A 177 -13.41 11.79 -32.50
CA LEU A 177 -14.40 12.35 -31.55
C LEU A 177 -13.75 12.70 -30.20
N CYS A 178 -12.93 11.81 -29.63
CA CYS A 178 -12.23 12.07 -28.37
C CYS A 178 -11.22 13.23 -28.47
N GLY A 179 -10.69 13.53 -29.66
CA GLY A 179 -9.85 14.69 -29.91
C GLY A 179 -10.59 16.02 -29.74
N TYR A 180 -11.88 16.08 -30.09
CA TYR A 180 -12.70 17.29 -29.95
C TYR A 180 -13.37 17.41 -28.57
N CYS A 181 -14.03 16.35 -28.10
CA CYS A 181 -14.89 16.40 -26.90
C CYS A 181 -14.56 15.36 -25.82
N GLY A 182 -13.45 14.63 -25.92
CA GLY A 182 -13.13 13.53 -24.99
C GLY A 182 -13.03 13.91 -23.51
N ALA A 183 -12.71 15.18 -23.22
CA ALA A 183 -12.61 15.74 -21.87
C ALA A 183 -13.92 16.33 -21.31
N LEU A 184 -14.96 16.49 -22.13
CA LEU A 184 -16.28 16.95 -21.68
C LEU A 184 -17.03 15.82 -20.97
N SER A 185 -18.02 16.19 -20.15
CA SER A 185 -19.01 15.24 -19.67
C SER A 185 -20.09 15.00 -20.74
N VAL A 186 -20.75 13.85 -20.68
CA VAL A 186 -21.91 13.51 -21.55
C VAL A 186 -23.09 14.48 -21.34
N SER A 187 -23.13 15.18 -20.20
CA SER A 187 -24.15 16.20 -19.88
C SER A 187 -23.91 17.55 -20.58
N GLU A 188 -22.73 17.75 -21.17
CA GLU A 188 -22.27 18.99 -21.81
C GLU A 188 -22.11 18.84 -23.34
N LEU A 189 -22.60 17.72 -23.90
CA LEU A 189 -22.52 17.34 -25.32
C LEU A 189 -23.72 17.84 -26.14
#